data_AF-A0A8J3P7F9-F1
#
_entry.id   AF-A0A8J3P7F9-F1
#
_cell.length_a   1.000
_cell.length_b   1.000
_cell.length_c   1.000
_cell.angle_alpha   90.00
_cell.angle_beta   90.00
_cell.angle_gamma   90.00
#
_symmetry.space_group_name_H-M   'P 1'
#
loop_
_entity.id
_entity.type
_entity.pdbx_description
1 polymer ?
#
loop_
_entity_poly.entity_id
_entity_poly.type
_entity_poly.pdbx_seq_one_letter_code
_entity_poly.pdbx_strand_id
1 'polypeptide(L)'
;MRLLTAEQFATYARRQIKAADGILADHGRSWGNMCGCGRLWPCPVAATCVRMREHFLTRLALVEATVRLPVVRPGPVPEPVVKADARWLPVRPPTGELGESALGSERTFSGST
;
A
#
# COMPACT_ATOMS: atom_id res chain seq x y z
N MET A 1 -14.27 12.40 -18.22
CA MET A 1 -14.35 12.28 -16.74
C MET A 1 -13.48 13.36 -16.14
N ARG A 2 -14.03 14.31 -15.37
CA ARG A 2 -13.25 15.41 -14.78
C ARG A 2 -12.71 14.98 -13.41
N LEU A 3 -11.39 15.09 -13.20
CA LEU A 3 -10.76 14.84 -11.91
C LEU A 3 -11.09 16.00 -10.95
N LEU A 4 -11.56 15.66 -9.75
CA LEU A 4 -11.79 16.63 -8.69
C LEU A 4 -10.46 16.91 -7.97
N THR A 5 -10.20 18.17 -7.62
CA THR A 5 -9.10 18.49 -6.70
C THR A 5 -9.41 17.96 -5.30
N ALA A 6 -8.40 17.84 -4.44
CA ALA A 6 -8.58 17.41 -3.05
C ALA A 6 -9.60 18.28 -2.30
N GLU A 7 -9.58 19.60 -2.53
CA GLU A 7 -10.53 20.55 -1.92
C GLU A 7 -11.95 20.38 -2.46
N GLN A 8 -12.10 20.20 -3.78
CA GLN A 8 -13.39 19.94 -4.40
C GLN A 8 -13.98 18.62 -3.90
N PHE A 9 -13.14 17.58 -3.79
CA PHE A 9 -13.54 16.31 -3.20
C PHE A 9 -13.96 16.47 -1.74
N ALA A 10 -13.19 17.19 -0.91
CA ALA A 10 -13.51 17.38 0.49
C ALA A 10 -14.83 18.14 0.68
N THR A 11 -15.08 19.17 -0.13
CA THR A 11 -16.35 19.91 -0.14
C THR A 11 -17.52 18.99 -0.52
N TYR A 12 -17.34 18.18 -1.57
CA TYR A 12 -18.35 17.23 -2.01
C TYR A 12 -18.63 16.16 -0.94
N ALA A 13 -17.60 15.56 -0.36
CA ALA A 13 -17.71 14.53 0.66
C ALA A 13 -18.44 15.03 1.91
N ARG A 14 -18.12 16.24 2.38
CA ARG A 14 -18.83 16.88 3.50
C ARG A 14 -20.32 17.09 3.22
N ARG A 15 -20.68 17.49 1.99
CA ARG A 15 -22.10 17.62 1.58
C ARG A 15 -22.81 16.27 1.56
N GLN A 16 -22.16 15.22 1.07
CA GLN A 16 -22.71 13.86 1.06
C GLN A 16 -22.93 13.32 2.48
N ILE A 17 -21.97 13.52 3.38
CA ILE A 17 -22.11 13.14 4.80
C ILE A 17 -23.29 13.87 5.43
N LYS A 18 -23.38 15.20 5.27
CA LYS A 18 -24.49 15.99 5.81
C LYS A 18 -25.86 15.52 5.28
N ALA A 19 -25.94 15.17 4.00
CA ALA A 19 -27.15 14.63 3.41
C ALA A 19 -27.49 13.24 3.99
N ALA A 20 -26.49 12.37 4.17
CA ALA A 20 -26.66 11.06 4.81
C ALA A 20 -27.18 11.21 6.24
N ASP A 21 -26.56 12.09 7.03
CA ASP A 21 -26.93 12.34 8.42
C ASP A 21 -28.37 12.87 8.53
N GLY A 22 -28.77 13.76 7.62
CA GLY A 22 -30.14 14.25 7.53
C GLY A 22 -31.16 13.13 7.28
N ILE A 23 -30.87 12.22 6.36
CA ILE A 23 -31.73 11.05 6.12
C ILE A 23 -31.74 10.13 7.35
N LEU A 24 -30.58 9.88 7.96
CA LEU A 24 -30.48 8.97 9.10
C LEU A 24 -31.23 9.48 10.34
N ALA A 25 -31.38 10.80 10.50
CA ALA A 25 -32.12 11.39 11.61
C ALA A 25 -33.59 10.91 11.66
N ASP A 26 -34.21 10.65 10.50
CA ASP A 26 -35.60 10.19 10.40
C ASP A 26 -35.73 8.65 10.43
N HIS A 27 -34.59 7.94 10.46
CA HIS A 27 -34.54 6.48 10.40
C HIS A 27 -34.25 5.86 11.76
N GLY A 28 -35.31 5.48 12.46
CA GLY A 28 -35.24 4.65 13.67
C GLY A 28 -36.17 3.45 13.60
N ARG A 29 -35.92 2.45 14.46
CA ARG A 29 -36.87 1.36 14.68
C ARG A 29 -38.11 1.93 15.37
N SER A 30 -39.25 1.81 14.70
CA SER A 30 -40.56 2.20 15.21
C SER A 30 -41.39 0.97 15.58
N TRP A 31 -42.67 1.17 15.87
CA TRP A 31 -43.60 0.10 16.24
C TRP A 31 -43.64 -1.02 15.19
N GLY A 32 -43.79 -2.26 15.64
CA GLY A 32 -44.08 -3.39 14.74
C GLY A 32 -42.93 -3.75 13.79
N ASN A 33 -41.68 -3.53 14.20
CA ASN A 33 -40.49 -3.80 13.39
C ASN A 33 -40.43 -3.02 12.06
N MET A 34 -41.08 -1.85 12.02
CA MET A 34 -40.98 -0.91 10.92
C MET A 34 -39.90 0.15 11.20
N CYS A 35 -39.46 0.80 10.14
CA CYS A 35 -38.64 2.00 10.18
C CYS A 35 -39.54 3.22 10.07
N GLY A 36 -39.09 4.39 10.53
CA GLY A 36 -39.77 5.69 10.31
C GLY A 36 -40.17 5.96 8.84
N CYS A 37 -39.42 5.43 7.87
CA CYS A 37 -39.74 5.55 6.44
C CYS A 37 -40.77 4.52 5.91
N GLY A 38 -41.39 3.72 6.78
CA GLY A 38 -42.41 2.73 6.43
C GLY A 38 -41.90 1.36 5.95
N ARG A 39 -40.58 1.18 5.81
CA ARG A 39 -39.97 -0.12 5.43
C ARG A 39 -39.72 -1.00 6.66
N LEU A 40 -39.54 -2.30 6.44
CA LEU A 40 -39.15 -3.22 7.52
C LEU A 40 -37.75 -2.89 8.07
N TRP A 41 -37.59 -3.10 9.37
CA TRP A 41 -36.32 -3.03 10.07
C TRP A 41 -35.58 -4.38 9.98
N PRO A 42 -34.27 -4.42 9.65
CA PRO A 42 -33.37 -3.29 9.41
C PRO A 42 -33.64 -2.57 8.08
N CYS A 43 -33.64 -1.24 8.12
CA CYS A 43 -34.00 -0.44 6.95
C CYS A 43 -32.89 -0.41 5.89
N PRO A 44 -33.14 -0.83 4.63
CA PRO A 44 -32.12 -0.86 3.58
C PRO A 44 -31.66 0.54 3.15
N VAL A 45 -32.51 1.55 3.30
CA VAL A 45 -32.16 2.96 3.02
C VAL A 45 -31.19 3.46 4.07
N ALA A 46 -31.51 3.28 5.36
CA ALA A 46 -30.60 3.63 6.46
C ALA A 46 -29.25 2.92 6.30
N ALA A 47 -29.26 1.62 6.01
CA ALA A 47 -28.04 0.85 5.79
C ALA A 47 -27.18 1.41 4.63
N THR A 48 -27.82 1.88 3.56
CA THR A 48 -27.12 2.50 2.43
C THR A 48 -26.53 3.86 2.80
N CYS A 49 -27.27 4.69 3.54
CA CYS A 49 -26.78 5.97 4.05
C CYS A 49 -25.61 5.79 5.01
N VAL A 50 -25.65 4.80 5.91
CA VAL A 50 -24.54 4.46 6.82
C VAL A 50 -23.28 4.10 6.01
N ARG A 51 -23.38 3.18 5.05
CA ARG A 51 -22.24 2.78 4.20
C ARG A 51 -21.67 3.96 3.41
N MET A 52 -22.53 4.81 2.86
CA MET A 52 -22.11 6.00 2.11
C MET A 52 -21.39 7.00 3.01
N ARG A 53 -21.91 7.25 4.21
CA ARG A 53 -21.29 8.10 5.24
C ARG A 53 -19.91 7.58 5.62
N GLU A 54 -19.78 6.30 5.94
CA GLU A 54 -18.51 5.65 6.27
C GLU A 54 -17.48 5.75 5.13
N HIS A 55 -17.93 5.54 3.89
CA HIS A 55 -17.08 5.69 2.71
C HIS A 55 -16.46 7.08 2.62
N PHE A 56 -17.28 8.14 2.76
CA PHE A 56 -16.77 9.51 2.66
C PHE A 56 -15.95 9.92 3.87
N LEU A 57 -16.30 9.49 5.08
CA LEU A 57 -15.48 9.74 6.27
C LEU A 57 -14.08 9.13 6.12
N THR A 58 -14.01 7.87 5.68
CA THR A 58 -12.74 7.18 5.45
C THR A 58 -11.90 7.92 4.39
N ARG A 59 -12.52 8.34 3.28
CA ARG A 59 -11.78 9.04 2.23
C ARG A 59 -11.39 10.46 2.60
N LEU A 60 -12.19 11.17 3.40
CA LEU A 60 -11.81 12.47 3.96
C LEU A 60 -10.58 12.32 4.86
N ALA A 61 -10.58 11.35 5.76
CA ALA A 61 -9.44 11.08 6.64
C ALA A 61 -8.15 10.84 5.83
N LEU A 62 -8.22 10.09 4.73
CA LEU A 62 -7.08 9.89 3.83
C LEU A 62 -6.61 11.20 3.19
N VAL A 63 -7.53 12.02 2.66
CA VAL A 63 -7.18 13.30 2.01
C VAL A 63 -6.59 14.29 3.02
N GLU A 64 -7.13 14.34 4.23
CA GLU A 64 -6.64 15.22 5.30
C GLU A 64 -5.30 14.76 5.86
N ALA A 65 -5.04 13.45 5.90
CA ALA A 65 -3.77 12.89 6.33
C ALA A 65 -2.64 13.05 5.29
N THR A 66 -2.96 13.23 4.00
CA THR A 66 -1.93 13.36 2.97
C THR A 66 -1.20 14.70 3.04
N VAL A 67 0.09 14.64 3.38
CA VAL A 67 1.01 15.78 3.27
C VAL A 67 1.39 15.97 1.80
N ARG A 68 1.31 17.21 1.29
CA ARG A 68 1.86 17.53 -0.03
C ARG A 68 3.38 17.54 0.06
N LEU A 69 4.01 16.55 -0.55
CA LEU A 69 5.46 16.55 -0.72
C LEU A 69 5.85 17.53 -1.82
N PRO A 70 6.91 18.34 -1.62
CA PRO A 70 7.46 19.16 -2.68
C PRO A 70 7.95 18.25 -3.81
N VAL A 71 7.60 18.61 -5.04
CA VAL A 71 8.12 17.92 -6.23
C VAL A 71 9.59 18.29 -6.36
N VAL A 72 10.47 17.37 -5.96
CA VAL A 72 11.90 17.49 -6.22
C VAL A 72 12.13 17.11 -7.68
N ARG A 73 12.62 18.06 -8.49
CA ARG A 73 13.15 17.72 -9.82
C ARG A 73 14.39 16.86 -9.60
N PRO A 74 14.52 15.70 -10.28
CA PRO A 74 15.77 14.95 -10.27
C PRO A 74 16.89 15.92 -10.63
N GLY A 75 17.88 16.04 -9.73
CA GLY A 75 19.09 16.77 -10.05
C GLY A 75 19.79 16.11 -11.25
N PRO A 76 20.67 16.83 -11.95
CA PRO A 76 21.50 16.22 -12.98
C PRO A 76 22.17 14.98 -12.38
N VAL A 77 21.96 13.83 -13.04
CA VAL A 77 22.66 12.59 -12.70
C VAL A 77 24.15 12.91 -12.85
N PRO A 78 24.97 12.77 -11.79
CA PRO A 78 26.40 12.99 -11.94
C PRO A 78 26.89 12.05 -13.04
N GLU A 79 27.58 12.60 -14.03
CA GLU A 79 28.15 11.80 -15.11
C GLU A 79 28.93 10.63 -14.50
N PRO A 80 28.84 9.42 -15.08
CA PRO A 80 29.60 8.31 -14.58
C PRO A 80 31.07 8.73 -14.58
N VAL A 81 31.65 8.86 -13.39
CA VAL A 81 33.10 8.95 -13.25
C VAL A 81 33.61 7.65 -13.81
N VAL A 82 34.08 7.70 -15.06
CA VAL A 82 34.80 6.60 -15.69
C VAL A 82 36.05 6.45 -14.84
N LYS A 83 36.00 5.55 -13.85
CA LYS A 83 37.21 5.09 -13.19
C LYS A 83 37.99 4.43 -14.31
N ALA A 84 39.03 5.14 -14.76
CA ALA A 84 40.00 4.64 -15.73
C ALA A 84 40.30 3.19 -15.40
N ASP A 85 40.13 2.34 -16.40
CA ASP A 85 40.23 0.90 -16.39
C ASP A 85 40.83 0.35 -15.09
N ALA A 86 39.95 -0.13 -14.21
CA ALA A 86 40.33 -1.23 -13.34
C ALA A 86 40.56 -2.43 -14.25
N ARG A 87 41.72 -2.41 -14.93
CA ARG A 87 42.32 -3.54 -15.61
C ARG A 87 42.33 -4.63 -14.57
N TRP A 88 41.44 -5.60 -14.74
CA TRP A 88 41.37 -6.80 -13.93
C TRP A 88 42.78 -7.39 -13.91
N LEU A 89 43.52 -7.14 -12.83
CA LEU A 89 44.79 -7.79 -12.60
C LEU A 89 44.42 -9.24 -12.24
N PRO A 90 44.92 -10.24 -13.00
CA PRO A 90 44.67 -11.62 -12.64
C PRO A 90 45.23 -11.86 -11.24
N VAL A 91 44.38 -12.34 -10.34
CA VAL A 91 44.76 -12.72 -8.98
C VAL A 91 45.82 -13.82 -9.10
N ARG A 92 47.05 -13.55 -8.68
CA ARG A 92 48.08 -14.61 -8.56
C ARG A 92 47.71 -15.46 -7.34
N PRO A 93 47.57 -16.79 -7.48
CA PRO A 93 47.39 -17.65 -6.32
C PRO A 93 48.64 -17.57 -5.42
N PRO A 94 48.48 -17.66 -4.10
CA PRO A 94 49.62 -17.67 -3.19
C PRO A 94 50.45 -18.92 -3.48
N THR A 95 51.75 -18.70 -3.71
CA THR A 95 52.75 -19.76 -3.83
C THR A 95 52.95 -20.33 -2.43
N GLY A 96 52.09 -21.27 -2.05
CA GLY A 96 52.23 -22.08 -0.85
C GLY A 96 53.11 -23.28 -1.16
N GLU A 97 54.17 -23.40 -0.38
CA GLU A 97 55.27 -24.32 -0.56
C GLU A 97 54.88 -25.80 -0.39
N LEU A 98 55.68 -26.65 -1.03
CA LEU A 98 55.69 -28.10 -0.93
C LEU A 98 55.73 -28.56 0.52
N GLY A 99 54.77 -29.41 0.89
CA GLY A 99 54.78 -30.20 2.12
C GLY A 99 54.17 -31.56 1.84
N GLU A 100 55.03 -32.53 1.56
CA GLU A 100 54.74 -33.94 1.33
C GLU A 100 54.15 -34.65 2.56
N SER A 101 53.55 -35.82 2.28
CA SER A 101 53.20 -36.96 3.16
C SER A 101 51.69 -37.10 3.44
N ALA A 102 50.99 -38.00 2.74
CA ALA A 102 50.80 -39.44 3.06
C ALA A 102 49.79 -39.62 4.24
N LEU A 103 48.72 -40.42 4.23
CA LEU A 103 48.41 -41.72 3.63
C LEU A 103 46.91 -42.02 3.85
N GLY A 104 46.29 -42.79 2.94
CA GLY A 104 45.10 -43.65 3.20
C GLY A 104 43.75 -42.92 3.23
N SER A 105 42.60 -43.52 2.94
CA SER A 105 42.25 -44.87 2.50
C SER A 105 40.75 -44.80 2.12
N GLU A 106 40.43 -45.17 0.89
CA GLU A 106 39.20 -45.84 0.42
C GLU A 106 37.91 -45.76 1.26
N ARG A 107 36.83 -45.20 0.67
CA ARG A 107 35.59 -45.96 0.43
C ARG A 107 34.56 -45.23 -0.43
N THR A 108 34.06 -45.99 -1.39
CA THR A 108 32.88 -45.74 -2.23
C THR A 108 31.59 -45.73 -1.40
N PHE A 109 30.63 -44.88 -1.78
CA PHE A 109 29.22 -45.20 -1.58
C PHE A 109 28.34 -44.49 -2.63
N SER A 110 27.78 -45.31 -3.53
CA SER A 110 26.66 -44.99 -4.41
C SER A 110 25.34 -45.11 -3.64
N GLY A 111 24.36 -44.27 -3.94
CA GLY A 111 23.00 -44.46 -3.41
C GLY A 111 21.96 -43.58 -4.08
N SER A 112 21.34 -44.13 -5.13
CA SER A 112 19.94 -43.86 -5.53
C SER A 112 19.00 -44.20 -4.35
N THR A 113 17.82 -43.61 -4.19
CA THR A 113 16.69 -43.49 -5.12
C THR A 113 15.75 -42.41 -4.64
#